data_AF-G7VHM5-F1
#
_entry.id   AF-G7VHM5-F1
#
_cell.length_a   1.000
_cell.length_b   1.000
_cell.length_c   1.000
_cell.angle_alpha   90.00
_cell.angle_beta   90.00
_cell.angle_gamma   90.00
#
_symmetry.space_group_name_H-M   'P 1'
#
loop_
_entity.id
_entity.type
_entity.pdbx_description
1 polymer ?
#
loop_
_entity_poly.entity_id
_entity_poly.type
_entity_poly.pdbx_seq_one_letter_code
_entity_poly.pdbx_strand_id
1 'polypeptide(L)'
;MEFREANKRLYKGYLYSLILVIVAIPVVIFTAVVAILPSMQSPHALASVVVLLAGEVVVFIIAWVLIFFLYLFRGYLALHRIGIGWAWWMAWGPIIEFLLGIATLVILALAVLANIQSISRGPVAGEWIWPVVAPALVMGIILAAFGIFLTIAHILFLNNMHRYTAINKFHTAYILLIIGIVLSFIPYLGILGTIVLIAQYVIEMLAYKEASEWTPPAPQTPQPQPSTSA
;
A
#
# COMPACT_ATOMS: atom_id res chain seq x y z
N MET A 1 11.47 6.55 -20.52
CA MET A 1 10.16 6.99 -20.02
C MET A 1 10.37 8.36 -19.43
N GLU A 2 9.70 9.35 -20.00
CA GLU A 2 9.79 10.73 -19.52
C GLU A 2 8.96 10.93 -18.25
N PHE A 3 9.23 12.02 -17.53
CA PHE A 3 8.53 12.37 -16.28
C PHE A 3 7.00 12.34 -16.45
N ARG A 4 6.49 12.92 -17.54
CA ARG A 4 5.05 12.96 -17.84
C ARG A 4 4.45 11.57 -18.03
N GLU A 5 5.15 10.69 -18.75
CA GLU A 5 4.69 9.33 -18.99
C GLU A 5 4.71 8.49 -17.70
N ALA A 6 5.73 8.68 -16.86
CA ALA A 6 5.82 8.03 -15.55
C ALA A 6 4.62 8.40 -14.66
N ASN A 7 4.31 9.70 -14.54
CA ASN A 7 3.16 10.17 -13.78
C ASN A 7 1.82 9.72 -14.39
N LYS A 8 1.71 9.66 -15.72
CA LYS A 8 0.51 9.11 -16.39
C LYS A 8 0.27 7.65 -16.03
N ARG A 9 1.33 6.84 -15.91
CA ARG A 9 1.23 5.44 -15.46
C ARG A 9 0.84 5.37 -13.99
N LEU A 10 1.43 6.19 -13.13
CA LEU A 10 1.05 6.25 -11.72
C LEU A 10 -0.42 6.63 -11.54
N TYR A 11 -0.90 7.65 -12.26
CA TYR A 11 -2.32 8.03 -12.27
C TYR A 11 -3.22 6.84 -12.65
N LYS A 12 -2.90 6.14 -13.75
CA LYS A 12 -3.66 4.95 -14.16
C LYS A 12 -3.60 3.83 -13.13
N GLY A 13 -2.43 3.57 -12.54
CA GLY A 13 -2.27 2.58 -11.47
C GLY A 13 -3.14 2.89 -10.27
N TYR A 14 -3.11 4.15 -9.79
CA TYR A 14 -3.95 4.59 -8.68
C TYR A 14 -5.44 4.49 -9.00
N LEU A 15 -5.84 4.88 -10.21
CA LEU A 15 -7.23 4.81 -10.67
C LEU A 15 -7.72 3.36 -10.76
N TYR A 16 -6.93 2.46 -11.37
CA TYR A 16 -7.31 1.05 -11.49
C TYR A 16 -7.33 0.34 -10.15
N SER A 17 -6.40 0.65 -9.24
CA SER A 17 -6.44 0.15 -7.86
C SER A 17 -7.68 0.64 -7.11
N LEU A 18 -8.08 1.91 -7.31
CA LEU A 18 -9.30 2.45 -6.70
C LEU A 18 -10.55 1.74 -7.23
N ILE A 19 -10.65 1.57 -8.56
CA ILE A 19 -11.74 0.82 -9.19
C ILE A 19 -11.78 -0.62 -8.67
N LEU A 20 -10.61 -1.27 -8.56
CA LEU A 20 -10.52 -2.63 -8.03
C LEU A 20 -11.10 -2.71 -6.61
N VAL A 21 -10.75 -1.77 -5.72
CA VAL A 21 -11.28 -1.72 -4.35
C VAL A 21 -12.79 -1.46 -4.33
N ILE A 22 -13.27 -0.51 -5.16
CA ILE A 22 -14.70 -0.18 -5.28
C ILE A 22 -15.51 -1.39 -5.77
N VAL A 23 -14.94 -2.23 -6.63
CA VAL A 23 -15.60 -3.46 -7.11
C VAL A 23 -15.44 -4.61 -6.12
N ALA A 24 -14.27 -4.76 -5.51
CA ALA A 24 -13.97 -5.85 -4.60
C ALA A 24 -14.86 -5.83 -3.35
N ILE A 25 -15.07 -4.66 -2.75
CA ILE A 25 -15.85 -4.55 -1.50
C ILE A 25 -17.29 -5.06 -1.70
N PRO A 26 -18.08 -4.57 -2.68
CA PRO A 26 -19.43 -5.07 -2.92
C PRO A 26 -19.47 -6.54 -3.32
N VAL A 27 -18.52 -7.02 -4.13
CA VAL A 27 -18.48 -8.43 -4.57
C VAL A 27 -18.26 -9.34 -3.36
N VAL A 28 -17.25 -9.06 -2.54
CA VAL A 28 -16.95 -9.87 -1.35
C VAL A 28 -18.09 -9.81 -0.34
N ILE A 29 -18.70 -8.65 -0.12
CA ILE A 29 -19.87 -8.50 0.78
C ILE A 29 -21.07 -9.28 0.24
N PHE A 30 -21.38 -9.14 -1.05
CA PHE A 30 -22.50 -9.81 -1.68
C PHE A 30 -22.32 -11.33 -1.62
N THR A 31 -21.14 -11.83 -1.99
CA THR A 31 -20.80 -13.25 -1.90
C THR A 31 -20.89 -13.74 -0.47
N ALA A 32 -20.34 -13.01 0.51
CA ALA A 32 -20.45 -13.38 1.91
C ALA A 32 -21.93 -13.48 2.35
N VAL A 33 -22.76 -12.48 2.05
CA VAL A 33 -24.19 -12.48 2.43
C VAL A 33 -24.96 -13.63 1.77
N VAL A 34 -24.78 -13.83 0.46
CA VAL A 34 -25.47 -14.87 -0.31
C VAL A 34 -25.01 -16.27 0.12
N ALA A 35 -23.72 -16.44 0.42
CA ALA A 35 -23.14 -17.73 0.76
C ALA A 35 -23.36 -18.09 2.25
N ILE A 36 -23.56 -17.10 3.14
CA ILE A 36 -23.87 -17.35 4.55
C ILE A 36 -25.27 -17.96 4.72
N LEU A 37 -26.27 -17.53 3.94
CA LEU A 37 -27.67 -17.96 4.08
C LEU A 37 -27.86 -19.50 3.99
N PRO A 38 -27.27 -20.20 2.99
CA PRO A 38 -27.30 -21.67 2.91
C PRO A 38 -26.41 -22.35 3.96
N SER A 39 -25.35 -21.67 4.41
CA SER A 39 -24.37 -22.25 5.35
C SER A 39 -24.90 -22.41 6.77
N MET A 40 -25.94 -21.67 7.14
CA MET A 40 -26.65 -21.85 8.42
C MET A 40 -27.41 -23.19 8.51
N GLN A 41 -27.58 -23.89 7.39
CA GLN A 41 -28.37 -25.13 7.30
C GLN A 41 -27.52 -26.41 7.28
N SER A 42 -26.22 -26.33 6.98
CA SER A 42 -25.32 -27.48 7.08
C SER A 42 -23.85 -27.09 7.34
N PRO A 43 -23.11 -27.81 8.21
CA PRO A 43 -21.69 -27.54 8.48
C PRO A 43 -20.78 -27.68 7.25
N HIS A 44 -21.15 -28.53 6.27
CA HIS A 44 -20.39 -28.69 5.04
C HIS A 44 -20.48 -27.47 4.11
N ALA A 45 -21.56 -26.69 4.21
CA ALA A 45 -21.71 -25.46 3.43
C ALA A 45 -20.76 -24.35 3.91
N LEU A 46 -20.34 -24.33 5.18
CA LEU A 46 -19.32 -23.39 5.68
C LEU A 46 -17.96 -23.58 4.99
N ALA A 47 -17.53 -24.83 4.78
CA ALA A 47 -16.27 -25.11 4.10
C ALA A 47 -16.28 -24.60 2.65
N SER A 48 -17.38 -24.80 1.91
CA SER A 48 -17.52 -24.28 0.55
C SER A 48 -17.54 -22.74 0.50
N VAL A 49 -18.14 -22.07 1.50
CA VAL A 49 -18.14 -20.61 1.61
C VAL A 49 -16.71 -20.09 1.82
N VAL A 50 -15.96 -20.72 2.71
CA VAL A 50 -14.56 -20.34 2.97
C VAL A 50 -13.70 -20.50 1.73
N VAL A 51 -13.85 -21.61 0.99
CA VAL A 51 -13.12 -21.84 -0.27
C VAL A 51 -13.50 -20.81 -1.33
N LEU A 52 -14.79 -20.47 -1.45
CA LEU A 52 -15.29 -19.46 -2.40
C LEU A 52 -14.69 -18.08 -2.08
N LEU A 53 -14.80 -17.62 -0.83
CA LEU A 53 -14.26 -16.34 -0.39
C LEU A 53 -12.73 -16.29 -0.54
N ALA A 54 -12.02 -17.38 -0.21
CA ALA A 54 -10.59 -17.47 -0.41
C ALA A 54 -10.22 -17.35 -1.91
N GLY A 55 -10.98 -18.00 -2.79
CA GLY A 55 -10.81 -17.89 -4.24
C GLY A 55 -10.98 -16.45 -4.75
N GLU A 56 -12.00 -15.74 -4.28
CA GLU A 56 -12.21 -14.32 -4.61
C GLU A 56 -11.05 -13.44 -4.15
N VAL A 57 -10.59 -13.62 -2.91
CA VAL A 57 -9.43 -12.91 -2.37
C VAL A 57 -8.20 -13.13 -3.24
N VAL A 58 -7.95 -14.37 -3.68
CA VAL A 58 -6.83 -14.70 -4.59
C VAL A 58 -6.97 -13.97 -5.93
N VAL A 59 -8.16 -13.94 -6.53
CA VAL A 59 -8.42 -13.21 -7.79
C VAL A 59 -8.12 -11.72 -7.63
N PHE A 60 -8.59 -11.10 -6.54
CA PHE A 60 -8.32 -9.68 -6.27
C PHE A 60 -6.84 -9.40 -6.00
N ILE A 61 -6.13 -10.31 -5.30
CA ILE A 61 -4.68 -10.21 -5.12
C ILE A 61 -3.96 -10.26 -6.47
N ILE A 62 -4.31 -11.20 -7.35
CA ILE A 62 -3.71 -11.30 -8.69
C ILE A 62 -3.97 -10.02 -9.49
N ALA A 63 -5.20 -9.53 -9.50
CA ALA A 63 -5.55 -8.28 -10.18
C ALA A 63 -4.75 -7.08 -9.63
N TRP A 64 -4.62 -6.99 -8.31
CA TRP A 64 -3.83 -5.94 -7.65
C TRP A 64 -2.34 -6.05 -8.02
N VAL A 65 -1.77 -7.25 -7.99
CA VAL A 65 -0.37 -7.50 -8.39
C VAL A 65 -0.13 -7.11 -9.85
N LEU A 66 -1.05 -7.44 -10.74
CA LEU A 66 -0.97 -7.04 -12.15
C LEU A 66 -0.99 -5.51 -12.29
N ILE A 67 -1.92 -4.82 -11.63
CA ILE A 67 -1.99 -3.35 -11.65
C ILE A 67 -0.69 -2.76 -11.11
N PHE A 68 -0.19 -3.30 -10.00
CA PHE A 68 1.04 -2.85 -9.35
C PHE A 68 2.24 -2.94 -10.32
N PHE A 69 2.51 -4.11 -10.89
CA PHE A 69 3.68 -4.29 -11.77
C PHE A 69 3.54 -3.57 -13.12
N LEU A 70 2.35 -3.51 -13.69
CA LEU A 70 2.12 -2.86 -14.99
C LEU A 70 2.20 -1.34 -14.91
N TYR A 71 1.72 -0.75 -13.81
CA TYR A 71 1.55 0.70 -13.66
C TYR A 71 2.42 1.30 -12.56
N LEU A 72 2.22 0.88 -11.30
CA LEU A 72 2.84 1.51 -10.13
C LEU A 72 4.36 1.31 -10.11
N PHE A 73 4.82 0.06 -10.14
CA PHE A 73 6.23 -0.30 -10.11
C PHE A 73 7.02 0.38 -11.23
N ARG A 74 6.52 0.29 -12.47
CA ARG A 74 7.16 0.90 -13.64
C ARG A 74 7.16 2.43 -13.56
N GLY A 75 6.09 3.03 -13.05
CA GLY A 75 5.98 4.47 -12.85
C GLY A 75 7.00 4.99 -11.83
N TYR A 76 7.06 4.36 -10.65
CA TYR A 76 8.00 4.75 -9.61
C TYR A 76 9.46 4.50 -9.99
N LEU A 77 9.76 3.38 -10.65
CA LEU A 77 11.11 3.11 -11.14
C LEU A 77 11.55 4.14 -12.20
N ALA A 78 10.63 4.59 -13.05
CA ALA A 78 10.91 5.66 -14.01
C ALA A 78 11.18 7.00 -13.30
N LEU A 79 10.38 7.37 -12.29
CA LEU A 79 10.63 8.57 -11.49
C LEU A 79 11.99 8.50 -10.76
N HIS A 80 12.37 7.33 -10.25
CA HIS A 80 13.66 7.13 -9.62
C HIS A 80 14.81 7.38 -10.60
N ARG A 81 14.72 6.86 -11.84
CA ARG A 81 15.73 7.08 -12.90
C ARG A 81 15.86 8.55 -13.31
N ILE A 82 14.85 9.37 -13.06
CA ILE A 82 14.84 10.82 -13.35
C ILE A 82 15.45 11.62 -12.18
N GLY A 83 15.78 10.98 -11.06
CA GLY A 83 16.46 11.59 -9.91
C GLY A 83 15.60 11.72 -8.65
N ILE A 84 14.35 11.24 -8.67
CA ILE A 84 13.50 11.22 -7.47
C ILE A 84 13.86 10.00 -6.61
N GLY A 85 14.87 10.15 -5.75
CA GLY A 85 15.47 9.05 -4.97
C GLY A 85 14.46 8.19 -4.21
N TRP A 86 13.53 8.82 -3.47
CA TRP A 86 12.53 8.13 -2.66
C TRP A 86 11.52 7.29 -3.46
N ALA A 87 11.39 7.51 -4.78
CA ALA A 87 10.54 6.69 -5.63
C ALA A 87 11.00 5.22 -5.69
N TRP A 88 12.29 4.95 -5.42
CA TRP A 88 12.79 3.57 -5.30
C TRP A 88 12.05 2.78 -4.23
N TRP A 89 11.85 3.39 -3.06
CA TRP A 89 11.14 2.75 -1.94
C TRP A 89 9.66 2.59 -2.22
N MET A 90 9.03 3.49 -2.98
CA MET A 90 7.64 3.30 -3.42
C MET A 90 7.49 2.15 -4.42
N ALA A 91 8.52 1.85 -5.22
CA ALA A 91 8.53 0.72 -6.14
C ALA A 91 8.82 -0.61 -5.42
N TRP A 92 9.88 -0.66 -4.62
CA TRP A 92 10.35 -1.93 -4.03
C TRP A 92 9.79 -2.21 -2.64
N GLY A 93 9.41 -1.18 -1.90
CA GLY A 93 8.87 -1.29 -0.55
C GLY A 93 7.70 -2.26 -0.46
N PRO A 94 6.62 -2.08 -1.26
CA PRO A 94 5.49 -3.00 -1.25
C PRO A 94 5.86 -4.45 -1.60
N ILE A 95 6.87 -4.66 -2.45
CA ILE A 95 7.37 -6.00 -2.79
C ILE A 95 8.07 -6.62 -1.58
N ILE A 96 8.96 -5.87 -0.93
CA ILE A 96 9.68 -6.33 0.26
C ILE A 96 8.68 -6.63 1.38
N GLU A 97 7.71 -5.74 1.60
CA GLU A 97 6.66 -5.93 2.60
C GLU A 97 5.83 -7.19 2.32
N PHE A 98 5.44 -7.41 1.06
CA PHE A 98 4.73 -8.63 0.64
C PHE A 98 5.56 -9.90 0.90
N LEU A 99 6.85 -9.89 0.56
CA LEU A 99 7.76 -11.01 0.83
C LEU A 99 7.95 -11.26 2.33
N LEU A 100 8.06 -10.20 3.13
CA LEU A 100 8.10 -10.30 4.60
C LEU A 100 6.78 -10.89 5.14
N GLY A 101 5.64 -10.54 4.55
CA GLY A 101 4.35 -11.10 4.86
C GLY A 101 4.30 -12.61 4.59
N ILE A 102 4.75 -13.05 3.42
CA ILE A 102 4.87 -14.48 3.08
C ILE A 102 5.81 -15.20 4.05
N ALA A 103 6.99 -14.64 4.31
CA ALA A 103 7.94 -15.21 5.26
C ALA A 103 7.33 -15.38 6.65
N THR A 104 6.54 -14.40 7.10
CA THR A 104 5.80 -14.45 8.37
C THR A 104 4.82 -15.62 8.39
N LEU A 105 4.04 -15.82 7.32
CA LEU A 105 3.10 -16.93 7.22
C LEU A 105 3.82 -18.29 7.22
N VAL A 106 4.95 -18.41 6.52
CA VAL A 106 5.77 -19.63 6.48
C VAL A 106 6.34 -19.94 7.86
N ILE A 107 6.92 -18.96 8.54
CA ILE A 107 7.46 -19.13 9.90
C ILE A 107 6.34 -19.54 10.87
N LEU A 108 5.17 -18.92 10.77
CA LEU A 108 4.01 -19.29 11.58
C LEU A 108 3.56 -20.73 11.30
N ALA A 109 3.47 -21.12 10.03
CA ALA A 109 3.09 -22.48 9.65
C ALA A 109 4.10 -23.52 10.16
N LEU A 110 5.40 -23.26 10.04
CA LEU A 110 6.46 -24.12 10.56
C LEU A 110 6.42 -24.19 12.09
N ALA A 111 6.19 -23.06 12.77
CA ALA A 111 6.08 -23.02 14.23
C ALA A 111 4.87 -23.83 14.72
N VAL A 112 3.71 -23.71 14.04
CA VAL A 112 2.52 -24.52 14.33
C VAL A 112 2.80 -26.00 14.08
N LEU A 113 3.42 -26.36 12.96
CA LEU A 113 3.72 -27.75 12.62
C LEU A 113 4.70 -28.39 13.62
N ALA A 114 5.74 -27.65 14.02
CA ALA A 114 6.72 -28.11 15.01
C ALA A 114 6.11 -28.33 16.40
N ASN A 115 5.01 -27.64 16.72
CA ASN A 115 4.32 -27.71 18.00
C ASN A 115 2.97 -28.45 17.93
N ILE A 116 2.68 -29.15 16.84
CA ILE A 116 1.36 -29.78 16.64
C ILE A 116 1.04 -30.83 17.70
N GLN A 117 2.06 -31.55 18.19
CA GLN A 117 1.90 -32.55 19.24
C GLN A 117 1.65 -31.92 20.62
N SER A 118 2.27 -30.78 20.95
CA SER A 118 2.02 -30.08 22.21
C SER A 118 0.65 -29.40 22.20
N ILE A 119 0.20 -28.86 21.06
CA ILE A 119 -1.13 -28.26 20.86
C ILE A 119 -2.25 -29.32 21.01
N SER A 120 -2.03 -30.56 20.54
CA SER A 120 -3.02 -31.64 20.61
C SER A 120 -3.25 -32.27 22.01
N ARG A 121 -2.36 -32.03 22.98
CA ARG A 121 -2.38 -32.68 24.30
C ARG A 121 -3.16 -31.89 25.38
N GLY A 122 -3.79 -30.78 25.01
CA GLY A 122 -4.55 -29.92 25.92
C GLY A 122 -3.66 -28.95 26.72
N PRO A 123 -4.25 -27.88 27.28
CA PRO A 123 -3.48 -26.76 27.81
C PRO A 123 -2.81 -27.13 29.14
N VAL A 124 -1.48 -27.26 29.12
CA VAL A 124 -0.65 -27.18 30.34
C VAL A 124 -0.42 -25.69 30.60
N ALA A 125 -0.77 -25.18 31.78
CA ALA A 125 -0.76 -23.74 32.06
C ALA A 125 0.55 -23.03 31.63
N GLY A 126 0.42 -21.94 30.87
CA GLY A 126 1.44 -20.88 30.75
C GLY A 126 2.42 -20.94 29.57
N GLU A 127 2.92 -22.11 29.13
CA GLU A 127 4.15 -22.16 28.32
C GLU A 127 4.02 -22.74 26.88
N TRP A 128 2.93 -23.44 26.57
CA TRP A 128 2.83 -24.25 25.34
C TRP A 128 2.64 -23.46 24.02
N ILE A 129 2.19 -22.20 24.08
CA ILE A 129 1.89 -21.39 22.89
C ILE A 129 3.02 -20.39 22.56
N TRP A 130 3.87 -20.06 23.53
CA TRP A 130 4.97 -19.11 23.36
C TRP A 130 5.96 -19.46 22.23
N PRO A 131 6.31 -20.74 21.99
CA PRO A 131 7.13 -21.13 20.85
C PRO A 131 6.50 -20.81 19.48
N VAL A 132 5.18 -20.61 19.42
CA VAL A 132 4.44 -20.21 18.20
C VAL A 132 4.17 -18.70 18.18
N VAL A 133 3.80 -18.13 19.33
CA VAL A 133 3.46 -16.71 19.47
C VAL A 133 4.68 -15.81 19.40
N ALA A 134 5.83 -16.21 19.99
CA ALA A 134 7.02 -15.37 19.99
C ALA A 134 7.60 -15.12 18.58
N PRO A 135 7.77 -16.14 17.70
CA PRO A 135 8.17 -15.90 16.31
C PRO A 135 7.17 -15.01 15.55
N ALA A 136 5.87 -15.21 15.77
CA ALA A 136 4.82 -14.43 15.14
C ALA A 136 4.86 -12.96 15.58
N LEU A 137 5.07 -12.70 16.88
CA LEU A 137 5.22 -11.35 17.44
C LEU A 137 6.46 -10.65 16.89
N VAL A 138 7.61 -11.33 16.84
CA VAL A 138 8.85 -10.75 16.29
C VAL A 138 8.66 -10.37 14.82
N MET A 139 8.10 -11.27 14.02
CA MET A 139 7.82 -10.97 12.61
C MET A 139 6.77 -9.87 12.45
N GLY A 140 5.76 -9.83 13.33
CA GLY A 140 4.77 -8.75 13.38
C GLY A 140 5.41 -7.39 13.69
N ILE A 141 6.37 -7.33 14.61
CA ILE A 141 7.13 -6.12 14.94
C ILE A 141 7.99 -5.69 13.74
N ILE A 142 8.67 -6.63 13.07
CA ILE A 142 9.47 -6.35 11.87
C ILE A 142 8.59 -5.79 10.75
N LEU A 143 7.44 -6.41 10.48
CA LEU A 143 6.47 -5.94 9.51
C LEU A 143 5.96 -4.54 9.85
N ALA A 144 5.57 -4.30 11.10
CA ALA A 144 5.10 -3.00 11.56
C ALA A 144 6.19 -1.92 11.43
N ALA A 145 7.43 -2.22 11.84
CA ALA A 145 8.56 -1.31 11.71
C ALA A 145 8.87 -0.98 10.25
N PHE A 146 8.80 -1.98 9.36
CA PHE A 146 8.99 -1.77 7.94
C PHE A 146 7.84 -0.95 7.32
N GLY A 147 6.59 -1.18 7.72
CA GLY A 147 5.44 -0.38 7.31
C GLY A 147 5.55 1.09 7.73
N ILE A 148 6.05 1.36 8.95
CA ILE A 148 6.36 2.73 9.40
C ILE A 148 7.45 3.35 8.51
N PHE A 149 8.50 2.61 8.20
CA PHE A 149 9.56 3.08 7.30
C PHE A 149 9.01 3.42 5.90
N LEU A 150 8.15 2.57 5.32
CA LEU A 150 7.51 2.86 4.03
C LEU A 150 6.62 4.10 4.09
N THR A 151 5.91 4.28 5.20
CA THR A 151 5.10 5.47 5.44
C THR A 151 5.95 6.75 5.46
N ILE A 152 7.09 6.71 6.14
CA ILE A 152 8.07 7.83 6.14
C ILE A 152 8.61 8.06 4.72
N ALA A 153 8.97 7.00 4.00
CA ALA A 153 9.44 7.09 2.62
C ALA A 153 8.38 7.72 1.70
N HIS A 154 7.10 7.42 1.91
CA HIS A 154 5.98 8.00 1.16
C HIS A 154 5.83 9.50 1.44
N ILE A 155 5.93 9.92 2.70
CA ILE A 155 5.94 11.35 3.08
C ILE A 155 7.11 12.09 2.40
N LEU A 156 8.32 11.53 2.48
CA LEU A 156 9.52 12.12 1.89
C LEU A 156 9.43 12.15 0.35
N PHE A 157 8.86 11.13 -0.25
CA PHE A 157 8.56 11.08 -1.68
C PHE A 157 7.60 12.20 -2.09
N LEU A 158 6.47 12.36 -1.40
CA LEU A 158 5.48 13.38 -1.74
C LEU A 158 6.02 14.81 -1.55
N ASN A 159 6.78 15.05 -0.49
CA ASN A 159 7.48 16.33 -0.29
C ASN A 159 8.50 16.59 -1.41
N ASN A 160 9.25 15.58 -1.84
CA ASN A 160 10.19 15.71 -2.96
C ASN A 160 9.46 15.99 -4.29
N MET A 161 8.34 15.31 -4.55
CA MET A 161 7.50 15.57 -5.73
C MET A 161 6.97 17.00 -5.74
N HIS A 162 6.52 17.52 -4.59
CA HIS A 162 6.11 18.91 -4.46
C HIS A 162 7.26 19.88 -4.76
N ARG A 163 8.44 19.66 -4.18
CA ARG A 163 9.63 20.49 -4.44
C ARG A 163 10.06 20.48 -5.92
N TYR A 164 9.94 19.33 -6.57
CA TYR A 164 10.32 19.16 -7.97
C TYR A 164 9.34 19.81 -8.96
N THR A 165 8.02 19.72 -8.68
CA THR A 165 6.97 20.15 -9.62
C THR A 165 6.30 21.47 -9.26
N ALA A 166 6.44 21.92 -8.01
CA ALA A 166 5.64 22.99 -7.40
C ALA A 166 4.12 22.75 -7.42
N ILE A 167 3.66 21.52 -7.65
CA ILE A 167 2.24 21.17 -7.64
C ILE A 167 1.76 21.07 -6.19
N ASN A 168 0.81 21.93 -5.80
CA ASN A 168 0.28 21.97 -4.43
C ASN A 168 -0.45 20.69 -4.02
N LYS A 169 -1.00 19.91 -4.96
CA LYS A 169 -1.68 18.66 -4.62
C LYS A 169 -0.76 17.62 -3.96
N PHE A 170 0.54 17.58 -4.32
CA PHE A 170 1.51 16.74 -3.61
C PHE A 170 1.74 17.23 -2.17
N HIS A 171 1.73 18.55 -1.95
CA HIS A 171 1.82 19.14 -0.62
C HIS A 171 0.62 18.75 0.24
N THR A 172 -0.59 18.93 -0.30
CA THR A 172 -1.83 18.54 0.37
C THR A 172 -1.86 17.04 0.66
N ALA A 173 -1.43 16.20 -0.29
CA ALA A 173 -1.39 14.76 -0.11
C ALA A 173 -0.49 14.35 1.07
N TYR A 174 0.73 14.89 1.22
CA TYR A 174 1.57 14.49 2.34
C TYR A 174 1.04 15.00 3.68
N ILE A 175 0.40 16.17 3.72
CA ILE A 175 -0.24 16.67 4.95
C ILE A 175 -1.38 15.76 5.36
N LEU A 176 -2.26 15.40 4.41
CA LEU A 176 -3.35 14.48 4.67
C LEU A 176 -2.83 13.10 5.08
N LEU A 177 -1.71 12.64 4.53
CA LEU A 177 -1.07 11.38 4.95
C LEU A 177 -0.70 11.44 6.43
N ILE A 178 0.02 12.49 6.86
CA ILE A 178 0.40 12.69 8.26
C ILE A 178 -0.83 12.75 9.17
N ILE A 179 -1.83 13.57 8.83
CA ILE A 179 -3.05 13.71 9.62
C ILE A 179 -3.79 12.37 9.71
N GLY A 180 -3.95 11.67 8.59
CA GLY A 180 -4.62 10.38 8.53
C GLY A 180 -3.95 9.35 9.44
N ILE A 181 -2.62 9.25 9.38
CA ILE A 181 -1.84 8.36 10.25
C ILE A 181 -2.01 8.72 11.72
N VAL A 182 -1.86 10.00 12.08
CA VAL A 182 -2.00 10.46 13.47
C VAL A 182 -3.40 10.12 14.01
N LEU A 183 -4.45 10.38 13.22
CA LEU A 183 -5.83 10.02 13.58
C LEU A 183 -6.01 8.50 13.73
N SER A 184 -5.36 7.70 12.90
CA SER A 184 -5.39 6.23 12.99
C SER A 184 -4.77 5.68 14.28
N PHE A 185 -3.85 6.41 14.91
CA PHE A 185 -3.26 6.04 16.20
C PHE A 185 -4.07 6.52 17.42
N ILE A 186 -5.03 7.42 17.24
CA ILE A 186 -5.88 7.89 18.33
C ILE A 186 -7.07 6.92 18.49
N PRO A 187 -7.25 6.31 19.68
CA PRO A 187 -8.40 5.45 19.94
C PRO A 187 -9.72 6.15 19.57
N TYR A 188 -10.65 5.41 18.98
CA TYR A 188 -11.97 5.89 18.52
C TYR A 188 -11.98 6.86 17.32
N LEU A 189 -10.83 7.40 16.89
CA LEU A 189 -10.74 8.25 15.69
C LEU A 189 -10.28 7.50 14.43
N GLY A 190 -10.02 6.19 14.52
CA GLY A 190 -9.50 5.39 13.42
C GLY A 190 -10.34 5.46 12.14
N ILE A 191 -11.67 5.53 12.24
CA ILE A 191 -12.56 5.68 11.08
C ILE A 191 -12.30 7.02 10.36
N LEU A 192 -12.16 8.12 11.11
CA LEU A 192 -11.81 9.42 10.53
C LEU A 192 -10.42 9.39 9.90
N GLY A 193 -9.45 8.72 10.54
CA GLY A 193 -8.14 8.46 9.96
C GLY A 193 -8.23 7.78 8.60
N THR A 194 -8.99 6.69 8.50
CA THR A 194 -9.23 5.97 7.24
C THR A 194 -9.87 6.87 6.17
N ILE A 195 -10.87 7.69 6.53
CA ILE A 195 -11.50 8.63 5.59
C ILE A 195 -10.47 9.65 5.06
N VAL A 196 -9.62 10.18 5.95
CA VAL A 196 -8.55 11.11 5.57
C VAL A 196 -7.52 10.44 4.67
N LEU A 197 -7.15 9.18 4.93
CA LEU A 197 -6.23 8.41 4.07
C LEU A 197 -6.84 8.10 2.69
N ILE A 198 -8.15 7.86 2.59
CA ILE A 198 -8.84 7.74 1.30
C ILE A 198 -8.80 9.07 0.55
N ALA A 199 -9.08 10.19 1.23
CA ALA A 199 -8.98 11.52 0.63
C ALA A 199 -7.55 11.81 0.17
N GLN A 200 -6.54 11.47 0.97
CA GLN A 200 -5.13 11.56 0.62
C GLN A 200 -4.82 10.80 -0.67
N TYR A 201 -5.25 9.54 -0.77
CA TYR A 201 -5.05 8.70 -1.94
C TYR A 201 -5.64 9.32 -3.21
N VAL A 202 -6.87 9.88 -3.12
CA VAL A 202 -7.53 10.55 -4.24
C VAL A 202 -6.78 11.84 -4.64
N ILE A 203 -6.35 12.64 -3.68
CA ILE A 203 -5.59 13.87 -3.95
C ILE A 203 -4.23 13.55 -4.58
N GLU A 204 -3.54 12.51 -4.11
CA GLU A 204 -2.28 12.04 -4.71
C GLU A 204 -2.50 11.54 -6.15
N MET A 205 -3.56 10.76 -6.40
CA MET A 205 -3.95 10.35 -7.75
C MET A 205 -4.15 11.56 -8.67
N LEU A 206 -4.86 12.59 -8.21
CA LEU A 206 -5.08 13.82 -8.97
C LEU A 206 -3.78 14.62 -9.17
N ALA A 207 -2.86 14.59 -8.20
CA ALA A 207 -1.53 15.18 -8.34
C ALA A 207 -0.73 14.51 -9.46
N TYR A 208 -0.79 13.17 -9.59
CA TYR A 208 -0.15 12.47 -10.71
C TYR A 208 -0.77 12.81 -12.06
N LYS A 209 -2.09 13.01 -12.12
CA LYS A 209 -2.74 13.46 -13.35
C LYS A 209 -2.19 14.83 -13.79
N GLU A 210 -2.17 15.78 -12.87
CA GLU A 210 -1.63 17.13 -13.14
C GLU A 210 -0.13 17.08 -13.49
N ALA A 211 0.67 16.28 -12.78
CA ALA A 211 2.09 16.08 -13.09
C ALA A 211 2.32 15.43 -14.45
N SER A 212 1.36 14.67 -14.98
CA SER A 212 1.44 14.11 -16.34
C SER A 212 1.22 15.16 -17.44
N GLU A 213 0.55 16.25 -17.10
CA GLU A 213 0.27 17.39 -17.98
C GLU A 213 1.28 18.53 -17.78
N TRP A 214 2.05 18.48 -16.69
CA TRP A 214 3.05 19.47 -16.33
C TRP A 214 4.19 19.59 -17.34
N THR A 215 4.56 20.83 -17.63
CA THR A 215 5.75 21.22 -18.39
C THR A 215 6.70 21.97 -17.47
N PRO A 216 8.00 21.63 -17.46
CA PRO A 216 8.97 22.36 -16.65
C PRO A 216 8.99 23.84 -16.99
N PRO A 217 9.16 24.73 -15.99
CA PRO A 217 9.49 26.13 -16.26
C PRO A 217 10.73 26.20 -17.14
N ALA A 218 10.71 27.04 -18.17
CA ALA A 218 11.87 27.24 -19.02
C ALA A 218 13.07 27.70 -18.15
N PRO A 219 14.30 27.19 -18.41
CA PRO A 219 15.49 27.72 -17.75
C PRO A 219 15.52 29.23 -17.92
N GLN A 220 15.71 29.98 -16.83
CA GLN A 220 15.96 31.42 -16.92
C GLN A 220 17.26 31.60 -17.70
N THR A 221 17.17 31.99 -18.98
CA THR A 221 18.34 32.44 -19.74
C THR A 221 19.00 33.57 -18.97
N PRO A 222 20.32 33.51 -18.68
CA PRO A 222 21.02 34.63 -18.06
C PRO A 222 20.77 35.88 -18.90
N GLN A 223 20.20 36.92 -18.30
CA GLN A 223 20.12 38.21 -18.97
C GLN A 223 21.55 38.63 -19.34
N PRO A 224 21.82 39.00 -20.60
CA PRO A 224 23.13 39.55 -20.96
C PRO A 224 23.39 40.75 -20.06
N GLN A 225 24.49 40.72 -19.29
CA GLN A 225 24.92 41.88 -18.52
C GLN A 225 25.07 43.06 -19.49
N PRO A 226 24.48 44.23 -19.21
CA PRO A 226 24.72 45.41 -20.03
C PRO A 226 26.22 45.69 -20.00
N SER A 227 26.83 45.66 -21.18
CA SER A 227 28.23 46.03 -21.37
C SER A 227 28.41 47.46 -20.88
N THR A 228 29.08 47.63 -19.75
CA THR A 228 29.61 48.93 -19.33
C THR A 228 30.66 49.34 -20.36
N SER A 229 30.26 50.14 -21.34
CA SER A 229 31.18 50.94 -22.14
C SER A 229 31.79 52.01 -21.24
N ALA A 230 33.12 52.12 -21.35
CA ALA A 230 34.01 53.01 -20.61
C ALA A 230 33.61 54.49 -20.61
#